data_AF-A0A1Q6WT58-F1
#
_entry.id   AF-A0A1Q6WT58-F1
#
_cell.length_a   1.000
_cell.length_b   1.000
_cell.length_c   1.000
_cell.angle_alpha   90.00
_cell.angle_beta   90.00
_cell.angle_gamma   90.00
#
_symmetry.space_group_name_H-M   'P 1'
#
loop_
_entity.id
_entity.type
_entity.pdbx_description
1 polymer ?
#
loop_
_entity_poly.entity_id
_entity_poly.type
_entity_poly.pdbx_seq_one_letter_code
_entity_poly.pdbx_strand_id
1 'polypeptide(L)'
;MDPEGAGKARLLIVGGSPERRGVVTSASYDARAYGVHSAMPMARAVRLCTGATVVPVPWEACAGKSREIRDVLGRFTPAVGASRSRRPRVASAPP
;
A
#
# COMPACT_ATOMS: atom_id res chain seq x y z
N MET A 1 0.44 -7.51 -11.87
CA MET A 1 -0.64 -8.52 -11.87
C MET A 1 -1.67 -8.09 -10.86
N ASP A 2 -2.88 -7.80 -11.33
CA ASP A 2 -4.01 -7.38 -10.50
C ASP A 2 -4.68 -8.64 -9.92
N PRO A 3 -4.67 -8.86 -8.60
CA PRO A 3 -5.35 -10.01 -8.03
C PRO A 3 -6.86 -9.83 -8.27
N GLU A 4 -7.44 -10.71 -9.08
CA GLU A 4 -8.90 -10.84 -9.28
C GLU A 4 -9.61 -9.60 -9.86
N GLY A 5 -8.88 -8.67 -10.48
CA GLY A 5 -9.49 -7.44 -11.03
C GLY A 5 -9.77 -6.38 -9.96
N ALA A 6 -9.11 -6.45 -8.81
CA ALA A 6 -9.24 -5.49 -7.72
C ALA A 6 -9.01 -4.03 -8.16
N GLY A 7 -8.20 -3.79 -9.19
CA GLY A 7 -8.02 -2.47 -9.80
C GLY A 7 -9.30 -1.86 -10.40
N LYS A 8 -10.36 -2.65 -10.60
CA LYS A 8 -11.68 -2.19 -11.06
C LYS A 8 -12.65 -1.93 -9.90
N ALA A 9 -12.31 -2.34 -8.69
CA ALA A 9 -13.17 -2.12 -7.53
C ALA A 9 -13.24 -0.62 -7.22
N ARG A 10 -14.47 -0.10 -7.21
CA ARG A 10 -14.73 1.31 -6.89
C ARG A 10 -14.26 1.65 -5.47
N LEU A 11 -14.58 0.77 -4.52
CA LEU A 11 -14.16 0.86 -3.13
C LEU A 11 -13.02 -0.13 -2.90
N LEU A 12 -11.79 0.27 -3.23
CA LEU A 12 -10.58 -0.53 -3.01
C LEU A 12 -9.80 -0.04 -1.78
N ILE A 13 -9.39 -0.97 -0.93
CA ILE A 13 -8.46 -0.74 0.18
C ILE A 13 -7.31 -1.75 0.07
N VAL A 14 -6.08 -1.26 0.10
CA VAL A 14 -4.87 -2.08 0.03
C VAL A 14 -4.15 -2.00 1.36
N GLY A 15 -3.88 -3.15 1.99
CA GLY A 15 -3.11 -3.18 3.23
C GLY A 15 -3.01 -4.54 3.90
N GLY A 16 -2.62 -4.51 5.18
CA GLY A 16 -2.54 -5.74 5.98
C GLY A 16 -3.92 -6.30 6.33
N SER A 17 -3.98 -7.57 6.73
CA SER A 17 -5.25 -8.24 7.08
C SER A 17 -6.00 -7.51 8.21
N PRO A 18 -7.35 -7.37 8.12
CA PRO A 18 -8.20 -6.82 9.18
C PRO A 18 -8.18 -7.61 10.49
N GLU A 19 -8.00 -8.93 10.40
CA GLU A 19 -7.96 -9.87 11.54
C GLU A 19 -6.64 -9.79 12.31
N ARG A 20 -5.61 -9.22 11.68
CA ARG A 20 -4.33 -8.91 12.31
C ARG A 20 -4.25 -7.41 12.60
N ARG A 21 -3.19 -6.96 13.30
CA ARG A 21 -2.88 -5.53 13.48
C ARG A 21 -2.37 -4.86 12.19
N GLY A 22 -3.05 -5.14 11.07
CA GLY A 22 -2.77 -4.56 9.76
C GLY A 22 -3.21 -3.10 9.67
N VAL A 23 -2.56 -2.37 8.79
CA VAL A 23 -2.89 -0.96 8.49
C VAL A 23 -3.12 -0.78 7.00
N VAL A 24 -3.91 0.24 6.66
CA VAL A 24 -4.13 0.69 5.29
C VAL A 24 -2.84 1.27 4.74
N THR A 25 -2.36 0.75 3.61
CA THR A 25 -1.21 1.30 2.88
C THR A 25 -1.67 2.30 1.84
N SER A 26 -2.69 1.92 1.08
CA SER A 26 -3.34 2.78 0.09
C SER A 26 -4.84 2.50 0.03
N ALA A 27 -5.61 3.47 -0.44
CA ALA A 27 -7.04 3.36 -0.63
C ALA A 27 -7.44 4.11 -1.90
N SER A 28 -8.45 3.60 -2.60
CA SER A 28 -9.13 4.28 -3.71
C SER A 28 -9.68 5.62 -3.29
N TYR A 29 -9.83 6.54 -4.24
CA TYR A 29 -10.39 7.86 -3.98
C TYR A 29 -11.82 7.78 -3.41
N ASP A 30 -12.65 6.86 -3.91
CA ASP A 30 -14.01 6.68 -3.39
C ASP A 30 -14.00 6.14 -1.95
N ALA A 31 -13.11 5.19 -1.61
CA ALA A 31 -12.96 4.74 -0.21
C ALA A 31 -12.50 5.88 0.72
N ARG A 32 -11.69 6.84 0.23
CA ARG A 32 -11.27 8.01 1.01
C ARG A 32 -12.43 8.95 1.33
N ALA A 33 -13.48 8.99 0.52
CA ALA A 33 -14.68 9.77 0.81
C ALA A 33 -15.40 9.29 2.08
N TYR A 34 -15.26 8.00 2.44
CA TYR A 34 -15.74 7.43 3.70
C TYR A 34 -14.81 7.69 4.90
N GLY A 35 -13.74 8.48 4.70
CA GLY A 35 -12.77 8.81 5.74
C GLY A 35 -11.62 7.80 5.88
N VAL A 36 -11.51 6.81 4.99
CA VAL A 36 -10.37 5.87 4.99
C VAL A 36 -9.10 6.59 4.55
N HIS A 37 -7.99 6.42 5.28
CA HIS A 37 -6.71 7.03 4.94
C HIS A 37 -5.52 6.09 5.26
N SER A 38 -4.35 6.39 4.71
CA SER A 38 -3.13 5.62 4.99
C SER A 38 -2.79 5.61 6.48
N ALA A 39 -2.16 4.53 6.93
CA ALA A 39 -1.86 4.23 8.33
C ALA A 39 -3.08 4.01 9.25
N MET A 40 -4.31 4.11 8.75
CA MET A 40 -5.50 3.73 9.51
C MET A 40 -5.47 2.23 9.84
N PRO A 41 -5.84 1.81 11.07
CA PRO A 41 -6.03 0.39 11.39
C PRO A 41 -7.04 -0.25 10.45
N MET A 42 -6.71 -1.42 9.89
CA MET A 42 -7.55 -2.05 8.88
C MET A 42 -8.94 -2.38 9.44
N ALA A 43 -9.02 -2.88 10.68
CA ALA A 43 -10.29 -3.13 11.37
C ALA A 43 -11.21 -1.90 11.47
N ARG A 44 -10.65 -0.68 11.52
CA ARG A 44 -11.44 0.56 11.45
C ARG A 44 -11.86 0.87 10.02
N ALA A 45 -10.96 0.68 9.06
CA ALA A 45 -11.22 0.96 7.65
C ALA A 45 -12.37 0.10 7.08
N VAL A 46 -12.40 -1.20 7.36
CA VAL A 46 -13.53 -2.08 6.96
C VAL A 46 -14.85 -1.72 7.63
N ARG A 47 -14.83 -1.15 8.84
CA ARG A 47 -16.05 -0.67 9.51
C ARG A 47 -16.59 0.63 8.93
N LEU A 48 -15.71 1.52 8.44
CA LEU A 48 -16.11 2.76 7.78
C LEU A 48 -16.63 2.50 6.37
N CYS A 49 -16.07 1.50 5.69
CA CYS A 49 -16.40 1.17 4.30
C CYS A 49 -16.72 -0.32 4.18
N THR A 50 -17.92 -0.72 4.63
CA THR A 50 -18.38 -2.12 4.73
C THR A 50 -18.45 -2.87 3.40
N GLY A 51 -18.45 -2.16 2.27
CA GLY A 51 -18.44 -2.74 0.92
C GLY A 51 -17.09 -2.66 0.21
N ALA A 52 -16.01 -2.31 0.90
CA ALA A 52 -14.69 -2.22 0.26
C ALA A 52 -14.10 -3.59 -0.05
N THR A 53 -13.55 -3.73 -1.25
CA THR A 53 -12.64 -4.81 -1.60
C THR A 53 -11.30 -4.57 -0.88
N VAL A 54 -10.91 -5.50 -0.01
CA VAL A 54 -9.65 -5.44 0.72
C VAL A 54 -8.66 -6.41 0.08
N VAL A 55 -7.50 -5.91 -0.33
CA VAL A 55 -6.44 -6.72 -0.94
C VAL A 55 -5.11 -6.57 -0.21
N PRO A 56 -4.30 -7.65 -0.12
CA PRO A 56 -2.95 -7.55 0.40
C PRO A 56 -2.06 -6.70 -0.51
N VAL A 57 -0.99 -6.14 0.04
CA VAL A 57 -0.02 -5.36 -0.73
C VAL A 57 0.78 -6.29 -1.67
N PRO A 58 0.72 -6.13 -3.00
CA PRO A 58 1.51 -6.94 -3.92
C PRO A 58 2.94 -6.37 -4.01
N TRP A 59 3.75 -6.62 -2.97
CA TRP A 59 5.04 -5.96 -2.79
C TRP A 59 6.00 -6.17 -3.96
N GLU A 60 6.10 -7.39 -4.48
CA GLU A 60 6.98 -7.71 -5.61
C GLU A 60 6.57 -6.98 -6.88
N ALA A 61 5.26 -6.96 -7.19
CA ALA A 61 4.75 -6.25 -8.37
C ALA A 61 4.97 -4.75 -8.25
N CYS A 62 4.75 -4.17 -7.07
CA CYS A 62 5.00 -2.75 -6.80
C CYS A 62 6.49 -2.41 -6.95
N ALA A 63 7.37 -3.23 -6.38
CA ALA A 63 8.82 -3.04 -6.47
C ALA A 63 9.35 -3.23 -7.90
N GLY A 64 8.84 -4.22 -8.64
CA GLY A 64 9.13 -4.43 -10.06
C GLY A 64 8.76 -3.20 -10.88
N LYS A 65 7.52 -2.72 -10.74
CA LYS A 65 7.03 -1.55 -11.48
C LYS A 65 7.78 -0.26 -11.11
N SER A 66 8.13 -0.09 -9.83
CA SER A 66 8.94 1.04 -9.37
C SER A 66 10.33 1.05 -10.02
N ARG A 67 10.96 -0.12 -10.21
CA ARG A 67 12.24 -0.24 -10.94
C ARG A 67 12.09 0.13 -12.41
N GLU A 68 11.08 -0.40 -13.10
CA GLU A 68 10.82 -0.03 -14.50
C GLU A 68 10.66 1.48 -14.68
N ILE A 69 9.87 2.14 -13.82
CA ILE A 69 9.66 3.59 -13.86
C ILE A 69 10.98 4.32 -13.61
N ARG A 70 11.77 3.87 -12.63
CA ARG A 70 13.08 4.45 -12.33
C ARG A 70 14.04 4.32 -13.52
N ASP A 71 14.07 3.18 -14.19
CA ASP A 71 14.93 2.95 -15.35
C ASP A 71 14.57 3.87 -16.51
N VAL A 72 13.28 4.14 -16.73
CA VAL A 72 12.82 5.12 -17.72
C VAL A 72 13.22 6.53 -17.32
N LEU A 73 12.94 6.94 -16.07
CA LEU A 73 13.28 8.29 -15.59
C LEU A 73 14.79 8.54 -15.59
N GLY A 74 15.61 7.51 -15.31
CA GLY A 74 17.06 7.57 -15.35
C GLY A 74 17.63 7.91 -16.73
N ARG A 75 16.87 7.68 -17.81
CA ARG A 75 17.26 8.10 -19.17
C ARG A 75 17.17 9.61 -19.38
N PHE A 76 16.31 10.30 -18.62
CA PHE A 76 16.08 11.73 -18.74
C PHE A 76 16.83 12.55 -17.70
N THR A 77 17.10 11.99 -16.53
CA THR A 77 17.93 12.63 -15.50
C THR A 77 18.63 11.61 -14.62
N PRO A 78 19.94 11.72 -14.39
CA PRO A 78 20.66 10.86 -13.46
C PRO A 78 20.32 11.15 -11.98
N ALA A 79 19.56 12.21 -11.67
CA ALA A 79 19.22 12.63 -10.31
C ALA A 79 17.99 11.92 -9.70
N VAL A 80 17.63 10.71 -10.16
CA VAL A 80 16.53 9.92 -9.58
C VAL A 80 17.00 9.21 -8.31
N GLY A 81 17.14 9.96 -7.21
CA GLY A 81 17.48 9.43 -5.91
C GLY A 81 16.27 8.78 -5.23
N ALA A 82 16.35 7.48 -4.91
CA ALA A 82 15.47 6.91 -3.89
C ALA A 82 15.86 7.51 -2.54
N SER A 83 14.95 8.21 -1.85
CA SER A 83 15.24 8.69 -0.50
C SER A 83 15.39 7.46 0.42
N ARG A 84 16.64 7.06 0.67
CA ARG A 84 16.94 6.01 1.63
C ARG A 84 16.75 6.59 3.03
N SER A 85 15.51 6.63 3.50
CA SER A 85 15.25 6.62 4.93
C SER A 85 15.75 5.27 5.46
N ARG A 86 17.03 5.20 5.88
CA ARG A 86 17.52 4.14 6.76
C ARG A 86 16.67 4.20 8.04
N ARG A 87 15.59 3.43 8.11
CA ARG A 87 14.98 3.13 9.40
C ARG A 87 15.95 2.20 10.13
N PRO A 88 16.44 2.54 11.32
CA PRO A 88 17.15 1.55 12.13
C PRO A 88 16.20 0.37 12.36
N ARG A 89 16.68 -0.86 12.15
CA ARG A 89 15.96 -2.06 12.56
C ARG A 89 15.74 -1.94 14.07
N VAL A 90 14.48 -1.87 14.50
CA VAL A 90 14.15 -2.11 15.90
C VAL A 90 14.57 -3.55 16.19
N ALA A 91 15.64 -3.72 16.97
CA ALA A 91 16.02 -5.01 17.48
C ALA A 91 14.89 -5.50 18.38
N SER A 92 14.26 -6.62 18.02
CA SER A 92 13.39 -7.35 18.91
C SER A 92 14.19 -7.78 20.15
N ALA A 93 13.82 -7.27 21.32
CA ALA A 93 14.32 -7.78 22.59
C ALA A 93 13.87 -9.25 22.78
N PRO A 94 14.76 -10.17 23.15
CA PRO A 94 14.37 -11.49 23.64
C PRO A 94 13.87 -11.39 25.10
N PRO A 95 13.12 -12.41 25.60
CA PRO A 95 12.28 -12.32 26.80
C PRO A 95 13.04 -12.08 28.11
#